data_AF-A0A2R4JYK7-F1
#
_entry.id   AF-A0A2R4JYK7-F1
#
_cell.length_a   1.000
_cell.length_b   1.000
_cell.length_c   1.000
_cell.angle_alpha   90.00
_cell.angle_beta   90.00
_cell.angle_gamma   90.00
#
_symmetry.space_group_name_H-M   'P 1'
#
loop_
_entity.id
_entity.type
_entity.pdbx_description
1 polymer ?
#
loop_
_entity_poly.entity_id
_entity_poly.type
_entity_poly.pdbx_seq_one_letter_code
_entity_poly.pdbx_strand_id
1 'polypeptide(L)'
;MENTDLPDSGAHGIVCVDAFGGAADRNAALREPRRALVPGGRLVMARAARLGTAPAWKEQARAAGLTIEHVDERPAEPALCSFEVPPLHGRC
;
A
#
# COMPACT_ATOMS: atom_id res chain seq x y z
N MET A 1 -5.73 4.07 -6.12
CA MET A 1 -6.43 4.03 -4.80
C MET A 1 -6.49 5.45 -4.21
N GLU A 2 -6.85 6.44 -5.02
CA GLU A 2 -6.89 7.85 -4.58
C GLU A 2 -8.34 8.32 -4.41
N ASN A 3 -9.28 7.55 -4.95
CA ASN A 3 -10.69 7.65 -4.68
C ASN A 3 -11.23 6.22 -4.52
N THR A 4 -11.95 5.98 -3.43
CA THR A 4 -12.60 4.70 -3.13
C THR A 4 -14.12 4.74 -3.32
N ASP A 5 -14.67 5.94 -3.56
CA ASP A 5 -16.10 6.23 -3.60
C ASP A 5 -16.86 5.84 -2.30
N LEU A 6 -16.12 5.53 -1.24
CA LEU A 6 -16.69 5.24 0.07
C LEU A 6 -17.08 6.54 0.78
N PRO A 7 -18.20 6.53 1.53
CA PRO A 7 -18.57 7.67 2.36
C PRO A 7 -17.54 7.88 3.48
N ASP A 8 -17.41 9.13 3.90
CA ASP A 8 -16.58 9.51 5.03
C ASP A 8 -17.01 8.76 6.29
N SER A 9 -16.03 8.21 7.02
CA SER A 9 -16.29 7.38 8.20
C SER A 9 -17.30 6.24 7.96
N GLY A 10 -17.36 5.68 6.76
CA GLY A 10 -18.24 4.56 6.42
C GLY A 10 -17.65 3.17 6.65
N ALA A 11 -16.33 3.07 6.82
CA ALA A 11 -15.62 1.79 6.90
C ALA A 11 -15.02 1.55 8.30
N HIS A 12 -15.20 0.34 8.83
CA HIS A 12 -14.51 -0.12 10.04
C HIS A 12 -13.11 -0.65 9.74
N GLY A 13 -12.94 -1.23 8.56
CA GLY A 13 -11.71 -1.85 8.11
C GLY A 13 -11.51 -1.66 6.62
N ILE A 14 -10.25 -1.47 6.23
CA ILE A 14 -9.82 -1.45 4.83
C ILE A 14 -8.64 -2.39 4.68
N VAL A 15 -8.65 -3.21 3.64
CA VAL A 15 -7.55 -4.08 3.27
C VAL A 15 -7.07 -3.65 1.88
N CYS A 16 -5.80 -3.26 1.78
CA CYS A 16 -5.16 -2.88 0.53
C CYS A 16 -4.01 -3.84 0.25
N VAL A 17 -4.12 -4.63 -0.83
CA VAL A 17 -3.10 -5.61 -1.23
C VAL A 17 -2.55 -5.20 -2.59
N ASP A 18 -1.27 -4.83 -2.62
CA ASP A 18 -0.48 -4.46 -3.81
C ASP A 18 -1.03 -3.34 -4.71
N ALA A 19 -2.19 -2.76 -4.38
CA ALA A 19 -2.79 -1.66 -5.12
C ALA A 19 -2.11 -0.31 -4.83
N PHE A 20 -1.45 -0.17 -3.68
CA PHE A 20 -0.83 1.09 -3.27
C PHE A 20 0.33 1.51 -4.18
N GLY A 21 1.07 0.53 -4.75
CA GLY A 21 2.20 0.78 -5.63
C GLY A 21 1.85 1.54 -6.91
N GLY A 22 0.58 1.46 -7.35
CA GLY A 22 0.08 2.11 -8.55
C GLY A 22 -0.49 3.52 -8.34
N ALA A 23 -0.50 4.05 -7.11
CA ALA A 23 -1.00 5.40 -6.86
C ALA A 23 -0.06 6.47 -7.44
N ALA A 24 -0.64 7.46 -8.14
CA ALA A 24 0.12 8.58 -8.68
C ALA A 24 0.56 9.54 -7.55
N ASP A 25 -0.36 9.89 -6.65
CA ASP A 25 -0.10 10.58 -5.39
C ASP A 25 -0.26 9.63 -4.20
N ARG A 26 0.89 9.21 -3.65
CA ARG A 26 0.95 8.32 -2.49
C ARG A 26 0.36 8.94 -1.22
N ASN A 27 0.43 10.26 -1.08
CA ASN A 27 -0.15 10.96 0.08
C ASN A 27 -1.67 11.06 -0.06
N ALA A 28 -2.19 11.32 -1.27
CA ALA A 28 -3.63 11.24 -1.53
C ALA A 28 -4.15 9.81 -1.28
N ALA A 29 -3.42 8.79 -1.74
CA ALA A 29 -3.78 7.40 -1.53
C ALA A 29 -3.77 6.96 -0.06
N LEU A 30 -3.09 7.68 0.84
CA LEU A 30 -3.17 7.44 2.29
C LEU A 30 -4.28 8.26 2.97
N ARG A 31 -4.54 9.47 2.48
CA ARG A 31 -5.63 10.32 2.97
C ARG A 31 -7.00 9.71 2.68
N GLU A 32 -7.15 9.05 1.54
CA GLU A 32 -8.41 8.44 1.12
C GLU A 32 -8.92 7.35 2.09
N PRO A 33 -8.15 6.29 2.43
CA PRO A 33 -8.58 5.33 3.42
C PRO A 33 -8.72 5.97 4.82
N ARG A 34 -7.91 6.98 5.16
CA ARG A 34 -8.09 7.72 6.42
C ARG A 34 -9.44 8.44 6.48
N ARG A 35 -9.92 9.01 5.37
CA ARG A 35 -11.23 9.68 5.25
C ARG A 35 -12.37 8.68 5.41
N ALA A 36 -12.25 7.53 4.74
CA ALA A 36 -13.29 6.50 4.74
C ALA A 36 -13.41 5.74 6.07
N LEU A 37 -12.32 5.63 6.85
CA LEU A 37 -12.34 4.93 8.13
C LEU A 37 -13.09 5.70 9.23
N VAL A 38 -13.91 4.99 10.00
CA VAL A 38 -14.43 5.47 11.29
C VAL A 38 -13.27 5.76 12.26
N PRO A 39 -13.46 6.61 13.27
CA PRO A 39 -12.51 6.72 14.37
C PRO A 39 -12.23 5.35 15.01
N GLY A 40 -10.95 4.98 15.13
CA GLY A 40 -10.52 3.67 15.63
C GLY A 40 -10.54 2.54 14.59
N GLY A 41 -11.02 2.80 13.37
CA GLY A 41 -10.97 1.86 12.26
C GLY A 41 -9.53 1.45 11.87
N ARG A 42 -9.41 0.34 11.13
CA ARG A 42 -8.12 -0.29 10.83
C ARG A 42 -7.83 -0.34 9.34
N LEU A 43 -6.60 -0.02 8.96
CA LEU A 43 -6.07 -0.25 7.62
C LEU A 43 -5.00 -1.34 7.70
N VAL A 44 -5.18 -2.41 6.93
CA VAL A 44 -4.13 -3.40 6.66
C VAL A 44 -3.63 -3.17 5.24
N MET A 45 -2.31 -3.03 5.09
CA MET A 45 -1.69 -2.83 3.78
C MET A 45 -0.56 -3.82 3.57
N ALA A 46 -0.66 -4.57 2.46
CA ALA A 46 0.44 -5.35 1.91
C ALA A 46 0.94 -4.65 0.64
N ARG A 47 2.25 -4.48 0.52
CA ARG A 47 2.90 -3.90 -0.66
C ARG A 47 4.27 -4.49 -0.88
N ALA A 48 4.64 -4.64 -2.14
CA ALA A 48 6.05 -4.78 -2.50
C ALA A 48 6.82 -3.49 -2.19
N ALA A 49 8.02 -3.64 -1.63
CA ALA A 49 9.01 -2.56 -1.52
C ALA A 49 10.19 -2.87 -2.45
N ARG A 50 10.75 -1.86 -3.12
CA ARG A 50 11.98 -2.05 -3.88
C ARG A 50 13.15 -2.23 -2.91
N LEU A 51 13.95 -3.26 -3.16
CA LEU A 51 15.16 -3.51 -2.39
C LEU A 51 16.09 -2.29 -2.43
N GLY A 52 16.66 -1.91 -1.28
CA GLY A 52 17.57 -0.77 -1.17
C GLY A 52 16.92 0.61 -1.15
N THR A 53 15.58 0.71 -1.22
CA THR A 53 14.89 1.99 -0.97
C THR A 53 14.52 2.15 0.50
N ALA A 54 14.93 3.27 1.09
CA ALA A 54 14.55 3.60 2.47
C ALA A 54 13.03 3.74 2.58
N PRO A 55 12.36 3.04 3.52
CA PRO A 55 10.91 3.07 3.62
C PRO A 55 10.43 4.40 4.23
N ALA A 56 10.13 5.39 3.38
CA ALA A 56 9.45 6.64 3.77
C ALA A 56 7.98 6.43 4.23
N TRP A 57 7.50 5.19 4.19
CA TRP A 57 6.11 4.83 4.52
C TRP A 57 5.70 5.27 5.93
N LYS A 58 6.60 5.17 6.92
CA LYS A 58 6.27 5.50 8.31
C LYS A 58 5.90 6.98 8.48
N GLU A 59 6.64 7.85 7.82
CA GLU A 59 6.40 9.29 7.84
C GLU A 59 5.14 9.65 7.05
N GLN A 60 4.94 9.02 5.90
CA GLN A 60 3.75 9.22 5.06
C GLN A 60 2.46 8.82 5.79
N ALA A 61 2.43 7.67 6.47
CA ALA A 61 1.28 7.23 7.25
C ALA A 61 0.95 8.21 8.39
N ARG A 62 1.98 8.69 9.11
CA ARG A 62 1.82 9.69 10.18
C ARG A 62 1.30 11.01 9.63
N ALA A 63 1.84 11.49 8.52
CA ALA A 63 1.39 12.72 7.86
C ALA A 63 -0.07 12.63 7.37
N ALA A 64 -0.53 11.42 7.01
CA ALA A 64 -1.92 11.16 6.69
C ALA A 64 -2.83 11.00 7.92
N GLY A 65 -2.33 11.17 9.14
CA GLY A 65 -3.12 11.03 10.37
C GLY A 65 -3.46 9.58 10.72
N LEU A 66 -2.66 8.62 10.25
CA LEU A 66 -2.74 7.21 10.64
C LEU A 66 -1.69 6.89 11.71
N THR A 67 -2.06 6.06 12.68
CA THR A 67 -1.14 5.48 13.66
C THR A 67 -0.71 4.11 13.18
N ILE A 68 0.60 3.86 13.18
CA ILE A 68 1.15 2.54 12.83
C ILE A 68 1.17 1.69 14.08
N GLU A 69 0.45 0.58 14.03
CA GLU A 69 0.42 -0.41 15.12
C GLU A 69 1.45 -1.52 14.91
N HIS A 70 1.62 -1.96 13.67
CA HIS A 70 2.54 -3.04 13.33
C HIS A 70 3.11 -2.86 11.92
N VAL A 71 4.35 -3.29 11.73
CA VAL A 71 5.00 -3.41 10.42
C VAL A 71 5.72 -4.75 10.41
N ASP A 72 5.38 -5.57 9.42
CA ASP A 72 6.04 -6.85 9.16
C ASP A 72 6.83 -6.71 7.85
N GLU A 73 8.17 -6.69 7.95
CA GLU A 73 9.06 -6.61 6.80
C GLU A 73 9.64 -8.00 6.52
N ARG A 74 9.51 -8.46 5.27
CA ARG A 74 9.91 -9.81 4.85
C ARG A 74 11.01 -9.74 3.77
N PRO A 75 12.20 -9.20 4.08
CA PRO A 75 13.26 -9.02 3.08
C PRO A 75 13.93 -10.33 2.64
N ALA A 76 13.85 -11.37 3.48
CA ALA A 76 14.44 -12.68 3.22
C ALA A 76 13.48 -13.65 2.53
N GLU A 77 12.19 -13.30 2.41
CA GLU A 77 11.27 -14.12 1.64
C GLU A 77 11.60 -13.96 0.15
N PRO A 78 11.71 -15.06 -0.61
CA PRO A 78 11.85 -14.97 -2.06
C PRO A 78 10.67 -14.17 -2.58
N ALA A 79 10.92 -13.21 -3.47
CA ALA A 79 9.87 -12.41 -4.05
C ALA A 79 8.89 -13.34 -4.77
N LEU A 80 7.75 -13.65 -4.12
CA LEU A 80 6.73 -14.58 -4.61
C LEU A 80 6.18 -14.16 -5.99
N CYS A 81 6.34 -12.89 -6.35
CA CYS A 81 5.91 -12.30 -7.62
C CYS A 81 7.07 -11.89 -8.55
N SER A 82 8.33 -12.18 -8.21
CA SER A 82 9.43 -12.06 -9.17
C SER A 82 9.44 -13.29 -10.06
N PHE A 83 8.44 -13.40 -10.94
CA PHE A 83 8.66 -14.16 -12.16
C PHE A 83 9.69 -13.38 -12.96
N GLU A 84 10.90 -13.92 -13.06
CA GLU A 84 11.79 -13.60 -14.15
C GLU A 84 11.02 -13.98 -15.42
N VAL A 85 10.39 -13.00 -16.07
CA VAL A 85 9.74 -13.24 -17.37
C VAL A 85 10.90 -13.42 -18.34
N PRO A 86 11.16 -14.64 -18.85
CA PRO A 86 12.20 -14.79 -19.86
C PRO A 86 11.83 -13.89 -21.05
N PRO A 87 12.81 -13.22 -21.69
CA PRO A 87 12.52 -12.42 -22.86
C PRO A 87 11.79 -13.30 -23.87
N LEU A 88 10.60 -12.85 -24.29
CA LEU A 88 9.91 -13.42 -25.45
C LEU A 88 10.88 -13.26 -26.63
N HIS A 89 11.64 -14.32 -26.91
CA HIS A 89 12.43 -14.39 -28.12
C HIS A 89 11.43 -14.28 -29.27
N GLY A 90 11.48 -13.12 -29.93
CA GLY A 90 10.66 -12.83 -31.09
C GLY A 90 10.82 -13.96 -32.10
N ARG A 91 9.71 -14.63 -32.39
CA ARG A 91 9.58 -15.42 -33.61
C ARG A 91 9.11 -14.45 -34.70
N CYS A 92 10.02 -14.16 -35.64
CA CYS A 92 9.72 -14.04 -37.06
C CYS A 92 10.67 -15.00 -37.77
#